data_AF-A0A5C7HRA6-F1
#
_entry.id   AF-A0A5C7HRA6-F1
#
_cell.length_a   1.000
_cell.length_b   1.000
_cell.length_c   1.000
_cell.angle_alpha   90.00
_cell.angle_beta   90.00
_cell.angle_gamma   90.00
#
_symmetry.space_group_name_H-M   'P 1'
#
loop_
_entity.id
_entity.type
_entity.pdbx_description
1 polymer ?
#
loop_
_entity_poly.entity_id
_entity_poly.type
_entity_poly.pdbx_seq_one_letter_code
_entity_poly.pdbx_strand_id
1 'polypeptide(L)'
;MARICLEAEDFIDYGDLFKRIMETAPMPMSPLESVASSAVTTAFSINAVLILILTRGGTTAKLVSKYRPTKASDNTESTDETKELSLQHTKAKKLCKSGDFIVALHRIDDASVIKIVN
;
A
#
# COMPACT_ATOMS: atom_id res chain seq x y z
N MET A 1 -11.63 -2.69 -22.68
CA MET A 1 -10.35 -3.02 -22.02
C MET A 1 -10.53 -3.29 -20.52
N ALA A 2 -11.19 -2.44 -19.73
CA ALA A 2 -11.35 -2.62 -18.28
C ALA A 2 -11.85 -4.02 -17.83
N ARG A 3 -12.87 -4.58 -18.51
CA ARG A 3 -13.41 -5.90 -18.15
C ARG A 3 -12.39 -7.05 -18.29
N ILE A 4 -11.51 -6.97 -19.29
CA ILE A 4 -10.48 -7.99 -19.52
C ILE A 4 -9.42 -7.93 -18.40
N CYS A 5 -9.02 -6.72 -18.00
CA CYS A 5 -8.06 -6.54 -16.92
C CYS A 5 -8.61 -7.04 -15.59
N LEU A 6 -9.89 -6.77 -15.30
CA LEU A 6 -10.54 -7.25 -14.06
C LEU A 6 -10.51 -8.78 -13.96
N GLU A 7 -10.92 -9.48 -15.02
CA GLU A 7 -10.89 -10.95 -15.03
C GLU A 7 -9.45 -11.50 -14.98
N ALA A 8 -8.51 -10.81 -15.65
CA ALA A 8 -7.11 -11.21 -15.62
C ALA A 8 -6.46 -11.01 -14.24
N GLU A 9 -6.82 -9.93 -13.53
CA GLU A 9 -6.31 -9.64 -12.18
C GLU A 9 -6.87 -10.60 -11.13
N ASP A 10 -8.10 -11.08 -11.29
CA ASP A 10 -8.73 -12.06 -10.39
C ASP A 10 -8.06 -13.45 -10.44
N PHE A 11 -7.35 -13.75 -11.53
CA PHE A 11 -6.63 -15.01 -11.70
C PHE A 11 -5.20 -15.00 -11.13
N ILE A 12 -4.71 -13.86 -10.62
CA ILE A 12 -3.33 -13.74 -10.12
C ILE A 12 -3.26 -14.19 -8.66
N ASP A 13 -2.40 -15.18 -8.36
CA ASP A 13 -2.00 -15.45 -6.99
C ASP A 13 -0.95 -14.43 -6.53
N TYR A 14 -1.44 -13.39 -5.85
CA TYR A 14 -0.61 -12.34 -5.29
C TYR A 14 0.31 -12.82 -4.16
N GLY A 15 -0.06 -13.87 -3.42
CA GLY A 15 0.78 -14.41 -2.34
C GLY A 15 2.05 -15.07 -2.90
N ASP A 16 1.88 -15.87 -3.96
CA ASP A 16 3.02 -16.48 -4.65
C ASP A 16 3.81 -15.48 -5.49
N LEU A 17 3.13 -14.51 -6.12
CA LEU A 17 3.80 -13.41 -6.82
C LEU A 17 4.70 -12.61 -5.88
N PHE A 18 4.22 -12.27 -4.68
CA PHE A 18 4.99 -11.56 -3.67
C PHE A 18 6.24 -12.34 -3.25
N LYS A 19 6.12 -13.66 -3.00
CA LYS A 19 7.26 -14.52 -2.66
C LYS A 19 8.33 -14.50 -3.75
N ARG A 20 7.95 -14.66 -5.02
CA ARG A 20 8.88 -14.61 -6.16
C ARG A 20 9.58 -13.26 -6.27
N ILE A 21 8.86 -12.16 -6.04
CA ILE A 21 9.47 -10.82 -6.04
C ILE A 21 10.50 -10.71 -4.89
N MET A 22 10.15 -11.20 -3.70
CA MET A 22 11.03 -11.18 -2.53
C MET A 22 12.32 -11.99 -2.74
N GLU A 23 12.25 -13.14 -3.42
CA GLU A 23 13.42 -13.97 -3.76
C GLU A 23 14.46 -13.25 -4.63
N THR A 24 14.01 -12.30 -5.46
CA THR A 24 14.86 -11.53 -6.38
C THR A 24 15.24 -10.14 -5.85
N ALA A 25 14.77 -9.78 -4.66
CA ALA A 25 15.02 -8.47 -4.07
C ALA A 25 16.49 -8.30 -3.64
N PRO A 26 17.06 -7.08 -3.73
CA PRO A 26 18.45 -6.83 -3.35
C PRO A 26 18.68 -7.07 -1.86
N MET A 27 19.79 -7.75 -1.53
CA MET A 27 20.22 -8.00 -0.16
C MET A 27 21.61 -7.38 0.07
N PRO A 28 21.78 -6.50 1.08
CA PRO A 28 20.77 -6.02 2.03
C PRO A 28 19.77 -5.05 1.40
N MET A 29 18.52 -5.09 1.86
CA MET A 29 17.48 -4.18 1.38
C MET A 29 17.72 -2.74 1.85
N SER A 30 17.30 -1.76 1.05
CA SER A 30 17.26 -0.36 1.49
C SER A 30 16.14 -0.13 2.53
N PRO A 31 16.24 0.89 3.39
CA PRO A 31 15.20 1.16 4.40
C PRO A 31 13.81 1.38 3.79
N LEU A 32 13.72 2.11 2.69
CA LEU A 32 12.45 2.38 2.01
C LEU A 32 11.84 1.10 1.41
N GLU A 33 12.69 0.22 0.87
CA GLU A 33 12.25 -1.04 0.27
C GLU A 33 11.81 -2.05 1.32
N SER A 34 12.53 -2.13 2.44
CA SER A 34 12.15 -2.94 3.59
C SER A 34 10.80 -2.50 4.20
N VAL A 35 10.56 -1.19 4.28
CA VAL A 35 9.27 -0.67 4.74
C VAL A 35 8.17 -0.94 3.72
N ALA A 36 8.44 -0.80 2.43
CA ALA A 36 7.48 -1.08 1.37
C ALA A 36 7.05 -2.56 1.37
N SER A 37 8.00 -3.50 1.44
CA SER A 37 7.69 -4.94 1.52
C SER A 37 6.91 -5.26 2.80
N SER A 38 7.30 -4.66 3.92
CA SER A 38 6.63 -4.86 5.21
C SER A 38 5.19 -4.36 5.17
N ALA A 39 4.94 -3.20 4.57
CA ALA A 39 3.59 -2.66 4.44
C ALA A 39 2.66 -3.55 3.61
N VAL A 40 3.16 -4.13 2.51
CA VAL A 40 2.39 -5.10 1.71
C VAL A 40 2.09 -6.36 2.50
N THR A 41 3.07 -6.90 3.22
CA THR A 41 2.87 -8.05 4.11
C THR A 41 1.85 -7.74 5.21
N THR A 42 1.95 -6.58 5.86
CA THR A 42 0.98 -6.16 6.89
C THR A 42 -0.43 -6.05 6.31
N ALA A 43 -0.58 -5.42 5.14
CA ALA A 43 -1.86 -5.29 4.47
C ALA A 43 -2.48 -6.65 4.14
N PHE A 44 -1.66 -7.61 3.72
CA PHE A 44 -2.09 -8.99 3.51
C PHE A 44 -2.52 -9.66 4.82
N SER A 45 -1.70 -9.59 5.87
CA SER A 45 -1.95 -10.24 7.16
C SER A 45 -3.22 -9.77 7.87
N ILE A 46 -3.57 -8.48 7.74
CA ILE A 46 -4.79 -7.93 8.35
C ILE A 46 -5.98 -7.90 7.39
N ASN A 47 -5.82 -8.43 6.17
CA ASN A 47 -6.78 -8.33 5.08
C ASN A 47 -7.29 -6.89 4.88
N ALA A 48 -6.34 -5.94 4.83
CA ALA A 48 -6.66 -4.53 4.62
C ALA A 48 -7.42 -4.33 3.30
N VAL A 49 -8.27 -3.32 3.22
CA VAL A 49 -8.99 -2.99 1.98
C VAL A 49 -8.16 -2.06 1.08
N LEU A 50 -7.24 -1.29 1.67
CA LEU A 50 -6.43 -0.29 0.99
C LEU A 50 -5.08 -0.10 1.68
N ILE A 51 -4.05 0.22 0.89
CA ILE A 51 -2.78 0.79 1.38
C ILE A 51 -2.74 2.29 1.04
N LEU A 52 -2.86 3.15 2.04
CA LEU A 52 -2.75 4.60 1.89
C LEU A 52 -1.28 5.01 2.04
N ILE A 53 -0.74 5.73 1.06
CA ILE A 53 0.66 6.16 1.07
C ILE A 53 0.71 7.69 1.03
N LEU A 54 1.32 8.27 2.07
CA LEU A 54 1.56 9.71 2.19
C LEU A 54 3.02 10.00 1.82
N THR A 55 3.23 10.49 0.60
CA THR A 55 4.57 10.77 0.09
C THR A 55 4.59 11.99 -0.82
N ARG A 56 5.69 12.75 -0.76
CA ARG A 56 5.95 13.86 -1.67
C ARG A 56 6.82 13.35 -2.81
N GLY A 57 6.21 13.04 -3.95
CA GLY A 57 6.90 12.59 -5.16
C GLY A 57 6.74 11.10 -5.52
N GLY A 58 5.93 10.33 -4.78
CA GLY A 58 5.47 9.01 -5.22
C GLY A 58 6.52 7.89 -5.25
N THR A 59 7.77 8.14 -4.85
CA THR A 59 8.84 7.14 -4.85
C THR A 59 8.52 5.94 -3.97
N THR A 60 7.97 6.20 -2.78
CA THR A 60 7.51 5.15 -1.86
C THR A 60 6.34 4.37 -2.42
N ALA A 61 5.39 5.05 -3.07
CA ALA A 61 4.26 4.41 -3.72
C ALA A 61 4.72 3.46 -4.84
N LYS A 62 5.71 3.88 -5.63
CA LYS A 62 6.33 3.04 -6.67
C LYS A 62 6.98 1.78 -6.09
N LEU A 63 7.66 1.88 -4.94
CA LEU A 63 8.25 0.72 -4.26
C LEU A 63 7.17 -0.21 -3.70
N VAL A 64 6.09 0.31 -3.13
CA VAL A 64 4.97 -0.55 -2.68
C VAL A 64 4.33 -1.26 -3.88
N SER A 65 4.12 -0.57 -5.00
CA SER A 65 3.58 -1.18 -6.22
C SER A 65 4.49 -2.27 -6.81
N LYS A 66 5.81 -2.20 -6.59
CA LYS A 66 6.76 -3.26 -7.01
C LYS A 66 6.36 -4.62 -6.45
N TYR A 67 5.89 -4.65 -5.20
CA TYR A 67 5.52 -5.86 -4.49
C TYR A 67 4.12 -6.38 -4.78
N ARG A 68 3.37 -5.74 -5.71
CA ARG A 68 2.07 -6.19 -6.19
C ARG A 68 1.11 -6.57 -5.04
N PRO A 69 0.65 -5.61 -4.22
CA PRO A 69 -0.36 -5.89 -3.22
C PRO A 69 -1.67 -6.38 -3.86
N THR A 70 -2.40 -7.27 -3.17
CA THR A 70 -3.75 -7.73 -3.53
C THR A 70 -4.79 -6.61 -3.56
N LYS A 71 -4.48 -5.45 -2.95
CA LYS A 71 -5.43 -4.40 -2.61
C LYS A 71 -4.95 -3.08 -3.19
N ALA A 72 -5.88 -2.20 -3.51
CA ALA A 72 -5.58 -0.91 -4.12
C ALA A 72 -4.61 -0.10 -3.24
N SER A 73 -3.75 0.69 -3.88
CA SER A 73 -2.88 1.64 -3.20
C SER A 73 -3.23 3.05 -3.65
N ASP A 74 -3.57 3.90 -2.69
CA ASP A 74 -3.86 5.31 -2.93
C ASP A 74 -2.69 6.18 -2.50
N ASN A 75 -2.20 7.02 -3.41
CA ASN A 75 -1.15 8.00 -3.14
C ASN A 75 -1.78 9.36 -2.82
N THR A 76 -1.46 9.92 -1.66
CA THR A 76 -1.87 11.29 -1.27
C THR A 76 -0.64 12.09 -0.82
N GLU A 77 -0.60 13.39 -1.09
CA GLU A 77 0.52 14.26 -0.71
C GLU A 77 0.55 14.52 0.81
N SER A 78 1.75 14.61 1.38
CA SER A 78 1.97 14.61 2.83
C SER A 78 2.02 16.01 3.45
N THR A 79 0.97 16.38 4.18
CA THR A 79 0.97 17.32 5.31
C THR A 79 0.32 16.64 6.52
N ASP A 80 0.60 17.06 7.75
CA ASP A 80 -0.02 16.40 8.92
C ASP A 80 -1.53 16.62 9.01
N GLU A 81 -2.03 17.72 8.45
CA GLU A 81 -3.46 18.01 8.28
C GLU A 81 -4.14 17.12 7.21
N THR A 82 -3.38 16.47 6.32
CA THR A 82 -3.95 15.64 5.24
C THR A 82 -4.25 14.19 5.66
N LYS A 83 -3.89 13.74 6.87
CA LYS A 83 -4.18 12.36 7.33
C LYS A 83 -5.69 12.11 7.48
N GLU A 84 -6.41 12.99 8.16
CA GLU A 84 -7.85 12.85 8.31
C GLU A 84 -8.56 13.14 6.98
N LEU A 85 -8.12 14.17 6.24
CA LEU A 85 -8.69 14.52 4.94
C LEU A 85 -8.53 13.39 3.91
N SER A 86 -7.39 12.70 3.89
CA SER A 86 -7.17 11.56 2.98
C SER A 86 -8.06 10.36 3.35
N LEU A 87 -8.28 10.11 4.64
CA LEU A 87 -9.22 9.08 5.10
C LEU A 87 -10.68 9.43 4.72
N GLN A 88 -11.06 10.70 4.85
CA GLN A 88 -12.37 11.18 4.42
C GLN A 88 -12.52 11.08 2.90
N HIS A 89 -11.46 11.37 2.14
CA HIS A 89 -11.44 11.25 0.68
C HIS A 89 -11.60 9.80 0.21
N THR A 90 -10.93 8.84 0.85
CA THR A 90 -11.07 7.41 0.50
C THR A 90 -12.45 6.88 0.85
N LYS A 91 -13.02 7.31 1.99
CA LYS A 91 -14.42 7.05 2.35
C LYS A 91 -15.40 7.65 1.33
N ALA A 92 -15.20 8.91 0.93
CA ALA A 92 -16.03 9.59 -0.06
C ALA A 92 -15.98 8.90 -1.44
N LYS A 93 -14.81 8.38 -1.81
CA LYS A 93 -14.62 7.56 -3.02
C LYS A 93 -15.13 6.12 -2.90
N LYS A 94 -15.68 5.74 -1.75
CA LYS A 94 -16.18 4.38 -1.45
C LYS A 94 -15.10 3.30 -1.55
N LEU A 95 -13.85 3.65 -1.26
CA LEU A 95 -12.72 2.72 -1.24
C LEU A 95 -12.56 1.98 0.09
N CYS A 96 -13.18 2.48 1.16
CA CYS A 96 -13.24 1.82 2.47
C CYS A 96 -14.57 2.14 3.18
N LYS A 97 -14.97 1.27 4.11
CA LYS A 97 -16.16 1.38 4.96
C LYS A 97 -15.74 1.34 6.43
N SER A 98 -16.69 1.69 7.32
CA SER A 98 -16.46 1.56 8.76
C SER A 98 -16.24 0.09 9.12
N GLY A 99 -15.15 -0.22 9.83
CA GLY A 99 -14.78 -1.59 10.17
C GLY A 99 -13.80 -2.25 9.19
N ASP A 100 -13.41 -1.55 8.12
CA ASP A 100 -12.37 -2.01 7.20
C ASP A 100 -10.98 -1.61 7.73
N PHE A 101 -10.04 -2.54 7.68
CA PHE A 101 -8.65 -2.23 7.99
C PHE A 101 -7.95 -1.53 6.83
N ILE A 102 -7.13 -0.53 7.15
CA ILE A 102 -6.32 0.24 6.20
C ILE A 102 -4.88 0.28 6.73
N VAL A 103 -3.90 0.07 5.84
CA VAL A 103 -2.49 0.30 6.16
C VAL A 103 -2.08 1.66 5.63
N ALA A 104 -1.66 2.56 6.52
CA ALA A 104 -1.16 3.88 6.18
C ALA A 104 0.36 3.92 6.30
N LEU A 105 1.06 4.24 5.22
CA LEU A 105 2.49 4.44 5.16
C LEU A 105 2.78 5.93 5.01
N HIS A 106 3.58 6.49 5.91
CA HIS A 106 4.01 7.89 5.80
C HIS A 106 5.45 8.08 6.27
N ARG A 107 6.12 9.10 5.73
CA ARG A 107 7.41 9.54 6.25
C ARG A 107 7.20 10.60 7.32
N ILE A 108 7.93 10.48 8.42
CA ILE A 108 8.09 11.51 9.45
C ILE A 108 9.59 11.77 9.50
N ASP A 109 10.03 12.91 8.98
CA ASP A 109 11.45 13.25 8.85
C ASP A 109 12.25 12.13 8.11
N ASP A 110 13.23 11.56 8.79
CA ASP A 110 14.06 10.44 8.30
C ASP A 110 13.47 9.05 8.64
N ALA A 111 12.38 9.00 9.41
CA ALA A 111 11.68 7.77 9.73
C ALA A 111 10.55 7.49 8.72
N SER A 112 10.24 6.20 8.56
CA SER A 112 9.06 5.73 7.85
C SER A 112 8.18 4.95 8.81
N VAL A 113 6.89 5.25 8.84
CA VAL A 113 5.93 4.68 9.79
C VAL A 113 4.84 3.95 9.03
N ILE A 114 4.59 2.71 9.44
CA ILE A 114 3.43 1.92 9.04
C ILE A 114 2.42 2.00 10.19
N LYS A 115 1.20 2.46 9.89
CA LYS A 115 0.10 2.56 10.86
C LYS A 115 -1.10 1.75 10.36
N ILE A 116 -1.73 1.01 11.25
CA ILE A 116 -3.00 0.33 10.97
C ILE A 116 -4.13 1.24 11.44
N VAL A 117 -5.13 1.44 10.58
CA VAL A 117 -6.32 2.26 10.82
C VAL A 117 -7.56 1.40 10.57
N ASN A 118 -8.63 1.65 11.34
CA ASN A 118 -9.93 0.98 11.26
C ASN A 118 -11.04 2.02 11.44
#